data_AF-A0AAX4I4D8-F1
#
_entry.id   AF-A0AAX4I4D8-F1
#
_cell.length_a   1.000
_cell.length_b   1.000
_cell.length_c   1.000
_cell.angle_alpha   90.00
_cell.angle_beta   90.00
_cell.angle_gamma   90.00
#
_symmetry.space_group_name_H-M   'P 1'
#
loop_
_entity.id
_entity.type
_entity.pdbx_description
1 polymer ?
#
loop_
_entity_poly.entity_id
_entity_poly.type
_entity_poly.pdbx_seq_one_letter_code
_entity_poly.pdbx_strand_id
1 'polypeptide(L)'
;MFDVDWMSLVLPFAYLTVLGGVFMTFSTIYRKRKATQSANLAPWFGPHLQRNIYLSLLHLESPEEGQEKAPKIPHTVIKAALLRRAVEDIHRLVQIRSAKQACSTLLQRGSVGDDLWQRFQRAEKEMEDELRDVVMEANALAPNWGQSIFQSANEIAANTIARSRLEEVSNTVEQEKAWWEKRRATIQTDFMKELDESEKSSTAPPSVDGDAVLVDSSAANTPSKKKKGKK
;
A
#
# COMPACT_ATOMS: atom_id res chain seq x y z
N MET A 1 -41.35 -30.12 60.60
CA MET A 1 -41.60 -30.58 59.22
C MET A 1 -41.76 -29.35 58.37
N PHE A 2 -40.82 -29.09 57.46
CA PHE A 2 -40.97 -28.02 56.48
C PHE A 2 -41.72 -28.60 55.29
N ASP A 3 -43.01 -28.28 55.15
CA ASP A 3 -43.70 -28.51 53.88
C ASP A 3 -43.14 -27.52 52.87
N VAL A 4 -42.20 -28.00 52.07
CA VAL A 4 -41.66 -27.24 50.94
C VAL A 4 -42.68 -27.33 49.83
N ASP A 5 -43.27 -26.19 49.49
CA ASP A 5 -44.27 -26.10 48.42
C ASP A 5 -43.56 -26.13 47.06
N TRP A 6 -43.22 -27.34 46.61
CA TRP A 6 -42.44 -27.60 45.40
C TRP A 6 -43.05 -26.94 44.15
N MET A 7 -44.37 -26.76 44.10
CA MET A 7 -45.04 -26.10 42.98
C MET A 7 -44.77 -24.60 42.96
N SER A 8 -44.76 -23.93 44.12
CA SER A 8 -44.41 -22.51 44.23
C SER A 8 -42.95 -22.25 43.85
N LEU A 9 -42.06 -23.21 44.13
CA LEU A 9 -40.63 -23.12 43.78
C LEU A 9 -40.34 -23.44 42.30
N VAL A 10 -41.02 -24.41 41.71
CA VAL A 10 -40.78 -24.84 40.31
C VAL A 10 -41.18 -23.76 39.30
N LEU A 11 -42.26 -23.01 39.56
CA LEU A 11 -42.75 -21.94 38.68
C LEU A 11 -41.70 -20.85 38.35
N PRO A 12 -41.02 -20.21 39.33
CA PRO A 12 -39.99 -19.20 39.03
C PRO A 12 -38.75 -19.80 38.37
N PHE A 13 -38.33 -21.03 38.71
CA PHE A 13 -37.22 -21.69 38.03
C PHE A 13 -37.57 -22.04 36.58
N ALA A 14 -38.79 -22.52 36.32
CA ALA A 14 -39.28 -22.80 34.97
C ALA A 14 -39.36 -21.52 34.13
N TYR A 15 -39.78 -20.40 34.72
CA TYR A 15 -39.77 -19.10 34.05
C TYR A 15 -38.35 -18.67 33.66
N LEU A 16 -37.38 -18.80 34.59
CA LEU A 16 -35.98 -18.46 34.33
C LEU A 16 -35.33 -19.37 33.28
N THR A 17 -35.64 -20.67 33.27
CA THR A 17 -35.08 -21.59 32.27
C THR A 17 -35.64 -21.32 30.89
N VAL A 18 -36.95 -21.04 30.77
CA VAL A 18 -37.56 -20.63 29.49
C VAL A 18 -36.99 -19.30 29.02
N LEU A 19 -36.91 -18.29 29.90
CA LEU A 19 -36.35 -16.99 29.57
C LEU A 19 -34.88 -17.10 29.15
N GLY A 20 -34.09 -17.88 29.88
CA GLY A 20 -32.69 -18.18 29.55
C GLY A 20 -32.56 -18.90 28.22
N GLY A 21 -33.43 -19.87 27.94
CA GLY A 21 -33.49 -20.57 26.65
C GLY A 21 -33.81 -19.65 25.48
N VAL A 22 -34.81 -18.77 25.62
CA VAL A 22 -35.16 -17.76 24.60
C VAL A 22 -34.01 -16.76 24.40
N PHE A 23 -33.37 -16.30 25.48
CA PHE A 23 -32.23 -15.39 25.38
C PHE A 23 -31.02 -16.03 24.71
N MET A 24 -30.71 -17.29 25.06
CA MET A 24 -29.58 -18.01 24.50
C MET A 24 -29.80 -18.36 23.02
N THR A 25 -31.01 -18.79 22.64
CA THR A 25 -31.37 -19.03 21.24
C THR A 25 -31.30 -17.74 20.43
N PHE A 26 -31.83 -16.62 20.93
CA PHE A 26 -31.72 -15.32 20.27
C PHE A 26 -30.27 -14.86 20.13
N SER A 27 -29.47 -14.94 21.20
CA SER A 27 -28.06 -14.53 21.20
C SER A 27 -27.22 -15.35 20.21
N THR A 28 -27.43 -16.67 20.19
CA THR A 28 -26.72 -17.55 19.25
C THR A 28 -27.12 -17.29 17.80
N ILE A 29 -28.42 -17.13 17.49
CA ILE A 29 -28.89 -16.82 16.14
C ILE A 29 -28.40 -15.44 15.70
N TYR A 30 -28.48 -14.42 16.55
CA TYR A 30 -28.03 -13.07 16.24
C TYR A 30 -26.52 -13.01 15.99
N ARG A 31 -25.71 -13.65 16.85
CA ARG A 31 -24.26 -13.73 16.64
C ARG A 31 -23.90 -14.52 15.40
N LYS A 32 -24.60 -15.63 15.11
CA LYS A 32 -24.42 -16.39 13.86
C LYS A 32 -24.75 -15.55 12.64
N ARG A 33 -25.86 -14.82 12.65
CA ARG A 33 -26.26 -13.91 11.56
C ARG A 33 -25.26 -12.76 11.37
N LYS A 34 -24.79 -12.15 12.47
CA LYS A 34 -23.76 -11.10 12.40
C LYS A 34 -22.44 -11.65 11.87
N ALA A 35 -22.06 -12.87 12.26
CA ALA A 35 -20.86 -13.53 11.77
C ALA A 35 -20.96 -13.87 10.26
N THR A 36 -22.09 -14.40 9.78
CA THR A 36 -22.29 -14.71 8.36
C THR A 36 -22.39 -13.45 7.50
N GLN A 37 -23.06 -12.41 7.98
CA GLN A 37 -23.03 -11.10 7.33
C GLN A 37 -21.61 -10.61 7.22
N SER A 38 -20.83 -10.71 8.30
CA SER A 38 -19.43 -10.32 8.26
C SER A 38 -18.64 -11.18 7.25
N ALA A 39 -18.87 -12.49 7.19
CA ALA A 39 -18.13 -13.41 6.33
C ALA A 39 -18.37 -13.17 4.82
N ASN A 40 -19.54 -12.61 4.46
CA ASN A 40 -19.88 -12.28 3.08
C ASN A 40 -19.25 -10.97 2.58
N LEU A 41 -18.54 -10.21 3.43
CA LEU A 41 -17.79 -9.04 2.95
C LEU A 41 -16.68 -9.52 2.03
N ALA A 42 -16.51 -8.83 0.90
CA ALA A 42 -15.44 -9.13 -0.04
C ALA A 42 -14.07 -9.05 0.66
N PRO A 43 -13.13 -9.97 0.33
CA PRO A 43 -11.79 -9.94 0.89
C PRO A 43 -11.08 -8.64 0.52
N TRP A 44 -10.23 -8.14 1.43
CA TRP A 44 -9.50 -6.90 1.23
C TRP A 44 -8.42 -7.03 0.14
N PHE A 45 -7.71 -8.16 0.14
CA PHE A 45 -6.75 -8.50 -0.90
C PHE A 45 -7.34 -9.52 -1.87
N GLY A 46 -6.88 -9.44 -3.12
CA GLY A 46 -7.15 -10.48 -4.10
C GLY A 46 -6.48 -11.83 -3.76
N PRO A 47 -6.76 -12.87 -4.56
CA PRO A 47 -6.18 -14.19 -4.35
C PRO A 47 -4.64 -14.12 -4.30
N HIS A 48 -4.03 -14.90 -3.42
CA HIS A 48 -2.60 -14.90 -3.22
C HIS A 48 -1.89 -15.81 -4.22
N LEU A 49 -1.35 -15.22 -5.29
CA LEU A 49 -0.71 -15.96 -6.38
C LEU A 49 0.49 -16.80 -5.92
N GLN A 50 1.44 -16.19 -5.19
CA GLN A 50 2.69 -16.82 -4.79
C GLN A 50 2.45 -17.95 -3.78
N ARG A 51 1.50 -17.77 -2.84
CA ARG A 51 0.97 -18.84 -1.97
C ARG A 51 0.40 -19.99 -2.79
N ASN A 52 -0.46 -19.70 -3.76
CA ASN A 52 -1.06 -20.72 -4.61
C ASN A 52 0.00 -21.47 -5.42
N ILE A 53 1.01 -20.78 -5.96
CA ILE A 53 2.15 -21.43 -6.64
C ILE A 53 2.89 -22.35 -5.69
N TYR A 54 3.24 -21.87 -4.49
CA TYR A 54 3.95 -22.67 -3.48
C TYR A 54 3.16 -23.92 -3.07
N LEU A 55 1.87 -23.76 -2.76
CA LEU A 55 1.01 -24.90 -2.41
C LEU A 55 0.86 -25.85 -3.58
N SER A 56 0.66 -25.37 -4.81
CA SER A 56 0.62 -26.23 -5.99
C SER A 56 1.93 -27.01 -6.19
N LEU A 57 3.09 -26.39 -5.95
CA LEU A 57 4.37 -27.09 -5.99
C LEU A 57 4.46 -28.18 -4.92
N LEU A 58 3.92 -27.95 -3.72
CA LEU A 58 3.90 -28.94 -2.64
C LEU A 58 2.96 -30.13 -2.96
N HIS A 59 1.79 -29.86 -3.52
CA HIS A 59 0.84 -30.91 -3.94
C HIS A 59 1.40 -31.71 -5.12
N LEU A 60 2.19 -31.11 -6.01
CA LEU A 60 2.89 -31.84 -7.08
C LEU A 60 3.99 -32.78 -6.54
N GLU A 61 4.57 -32.47 -5.37
CA GLU A 61 5.60 -33.31 -4.74
C GLU A 61 5.00 -34.50 -3.98
N SER A 62 3.74 -34.41 -3.57
CA SER A 62 3.00 -35.51 -2.94
C SER A 62 2.37 -36.38 -4.04
N PRO A 63 2.98 -37.51 -4.45
CA PRO A 63 2.39 -38.35 -5.47
C PRO A 63 1.01 -38.79 -4.99
N GLU A 64 -0.04 -38.51 -5.78
CA GLU A 64 -1.28 -39.27 -5.65
C GLU A 64 -0.91 -40.75 -5.75
N GLU A 65 -1.42 -41.54 -4.80
CA GLU A 65 -1.22 -42.99 -4.65
C GLU A 65 -1.61 -43.72 -5.95
N GLY A 66 -0.73 -43.73 -6.96
CA GLY A 66 -1.01 -44.40 -8.24
C GLY A 66 -0.25 -43.92 -9.48
N GLN A 67 0.46 -42.78 -9.47
CA GLN A 67 1.28 -42.35 -10.61
C GLN A 67 2.78 -42.34 -10.28
N GLU A 68 3.49 -43.32 -10.82
CA GLU A 68 4.89 -43.67 -10.48
C GLU A 68 5.96 -42.61 -10.78
N LYS A 69 5.63 -41.44 -11.35
CA LYS A 69 6.64 -40.42 -11.74
C LYS A 69 6.13 -38.99 -11.61
N ALA A 70 5.73 -38.57 -10.41
CA ALA A 70 5.69 -37.14 -10.12
C ALA A 70 7.12 -36.57 -10.27
N PRO A 71 7.34 -35.47 -11.02
CA PRO A 71 8.66 -34.90 -11.18
C PRO A 71 9.17 -34.41 -9.82
N LYS A 72 10.27 -34.98 -9.34
CA LYS A 72 10.86 -34.62 -8.04
C LYS A 72 11.37 -33.18 -8.09
N ILE A 73 10.59 -32.25 -7.54
CA ILE A 73 10.94 -30.83 -7.51
C ILE A 73 12.14 -30.65 -6.55
N PRO A 74 13.20 -29.93 -6.95
CA PRO A 74 14.31 -29.66 -6.05
C PRO A 74 13.88 -28.82 -4.85
N HIS A 75 14.35 -29.18 -3.64
CA HIS A 75 14.07 -28.40 -2.42
C HIS A 75 14.50 -26.94 -2.49
N THR A 76 15.48 -26.60 -3.35
CA THR A 76 15.89 -25.21 -3.60
C THR A 76 14.77 -24.39 -4.24
N VAL A 77 13.98 -24.99 -5.12
CA VAL A 77 12.84 -24.33 -5.78
C VAL A 77 11.73 -24.05 -4.78
N ILE A 78 11.45 -24.98 -3.86
CA ILE A 78 10.44 -24.83 -2.81
C ILE A 78 10.83 -23.72 -1.84
N LYS A 79 12.10 -23.69 -1.41
CA LYS A 79 12.63 -22.60 -0.58
C LYS A 79 12.55 -21.24 -1.29
N ALA A 80 12.87 -21.19 -2.58
CA ALA A 80 12.72 -19.96 -3.37
C ALA A 80 11.25 -19.54 -3.50
N ALA A 81 10.33 -20.48 -3.71
CA ALA A 81 8.90 -20.20 -3.79
C ALA A 81 8.35 -19.67 -2.46
N LEU A 82 8.75 -20.25 -1.32
CA LEU A 82 8.38 -19.74 0.01
C LEU A 82 8.93 -18.33 0.24
N LEU A 83 10.18 -18.06 -0.18
CA LEU A 83 10.75 -16.72 -0.11
C LEU A 83 9.97 -15.70 -0.97
N ARG A 84 9.51 -16.10 -2.16
CA ARG A 84 8.66 -15.25 -3.01
C ARG A 84 7.27 -15.02 -2.40
N ARG A 85 6.70 -16.00 -1.69
CA ARG A 85 5.48 -15.83 -0.89
C ARG A 85 5.72 -14.79 0.22
N ALA A 86 6.77 -14.97 1.03
CA ALA A 86 7.13 -14.04 2.10
C ALA A 86 7.35 -12.59 1.61
N VAL A 87 7.94 -12.39 0.42
CA VAL A 87 8.11 -11.06 -0.18
C VAL A 87 6.77 -10.40 -0.51
N GLU A 88 5.81 -11.17 -1.05
CA GLU A 88 4.46 -10.67 -1.31
C GLU A 88 3.73 -10.33 0.00
N ASP A 89 3.88 -11.17 1.04
CA ASP A 89 3.31 -10.90 2.36
C ASP A 89 3.85 -9.60 2.96
N ILE A 90 5.14 -9.29 2.77
CA ILE A 90 5.72 -8.01 3.17
C ILE A 90 5.08 -6.84 2.42
N HIS A 91 4.87 -6.94 1.10
CA HIS A 91 4.17 -5.89 0.35
C HIS A 91 2.76 -5.64 0.88
N ARG A 92 2.01 -6.72 1.12
CA ARG A 92 0.65 -6.63 1.68
C ARG A 92 0.67 -6.06 3.09
N LEU A 93 1.60 -6.48 3.95
CA LEU A 93 1.76 -5.97 5.31
C LEU A 93 2.04 -4.46 5.32
N VAL A 94 2.95 -3.97 4.46
CA VAL A 94 3.23 -2.53 4.31
C VAL A 94 1.98 -1.78 3.84
N GLN A 95 1.21 -2.37 2.92
CA GLN A 95 -0.06 -1.81 2.48
C GLN A 95 -1.11 -1.75 3.61
N ILE A 96 -1.25 -2.79 4.43
CA ILE A 96 -2.13 -2.76 5.61
C ILE A 96 -1.70 -1.67 6.59
N ARG A 97 -0.40 -1.58 6.93
CA ARG A 97 0.11 -0.61 7.91
C ARG A 97 -0.14 0.83 7.47
N SER A 98 0.11 1.14 6.20
CA SER A 98 -0.15 2.47 5.63
C SER A 98 -1.65 2.78 5.57
N ALA A 99 -2.48 1.80 5.17
CA ALA A 99 -3.93 1.94 5.13
C ALA A 99 -4.54 2.13 6.53
N LYS A 100 -4.01 1.44 7.57
CA LYS A 100 -4.50 1.54 8.96
C LYS A 100 -4.57 2.98 9.45
N GLN A 101 -3.49 3.72 9.25
CA GLN A 101 -3.37 5.09 9.70
C GLN A 101 -4.38 6.00 8.98
N ALA A 102 -4.49 5.86 7.66
CA ALA A 102 -5.43 6.63 6.85
C ALA A 102 -6.90 6.30 7.19
N CYS A 103 -7.25 5.01 7.25
CA CYS A 103 -8.59 4.54 7.55
C CYS A 103 -9.05 4.93 8.96
N SER A 104 -8.18 4.86 9.97
CA SER A 104 -8.53 5.28 11.34
C SER A 104 -8.94 6.76 11.39
N THR A 105 -8.25 7.62 10.64
CA THR A 105 -8.58 9.05 10.59
C THR A 105 -9.88 9.30 9.81
N LEU A 106 -10.13 8.56 8.73
CA LEU A 106 -11.36 8.67 7.94
C LEU A 106 -12.59 8.16 8.72
N LEU A 107 -12.42 7.10 9.52
CA LEU A 107 -13.48 6.57 10.38
C LEU A 107 -13.91 7.59 11.44
N GLN A 108 -12.95 8.26 12.08
CA GLN A 108 -13.25 9.34 13.05
C GLN A 108 -14.00 10.52 12.42
N ARG A 109 -13.78 10.77 11.11
CA ARG A 109 -14.49 11.79 10.34
C ARG A 109 -15.88 11.33 9.86
N GLY A 110 -16.23 10.07 10.04
CA GLY A 110 -17.49 9.50 9.56
C GLY A 110 -17.60 9.38 8.04
N SER A 111 -16.50 9.57 7.29
CA SER A 111 -16.50 9.49 5.83
C SER A 111 -16.35 8.05 5.30
N VAL A 112 -16.09 7.10 6.19
CA VAL A 112 -15.93 5.67 5.90
C VAL A 112 -16.91 4.88 6.78
N GLY A 113 -17.54 3.86 6.19
CA GLY A 113 -18.47 2.98 6.92
C GLY A 113 -17.77 1.98 7.83
N ASP A 114 -18.47 1.56 8.89
CA ASP A 114 -17.99 0.53 9.84
C ASP A 114 -17.70 -0.82 9.15
N ASP A 115 -18.45 -1.13 8.09
CA ASP A 115 -18.21 -2.33 7.26
C ASP A 115 -16.79 -2.38 6.70
N LEU A 116 -16.26 -1.25 6.19
CA LEU A 116 -14.90 -1.18 5.66
C LEU A 116 -13.86 -1.40 6.76
N TRP A 117 -14.11 -0.83 7.94
CA TRP A 117 -13.24 -1.01 9.10
C TRP A 117 -13.20 -2.47 9.57
N GLN A 118 -14.35 -3.16 9.57
CA GLN A 118 -14.41 -4.59 9.86
C GLN A 118 -13.65 -5.44 8.81
N ARG A 119 -13.75 -5.11 7.51
CA ARG A 119 -12.94 -5.76 6.45
C ARG A 119 -11.46 -5.59 6.71
N PHE A 120 -11.06 -4.37 7.07
CA PHE A 120 -9.68 -4.04 7.33
C PHE A 120 -9.12 -4.83 8.52
N GLN A 121 -9.85 -4.87 9.64
CA GLN A 121 -9.44 -5.65 10.82
C GLN A 121 -9.34 -7.15 10.54
N ARG A 122 -10.25 -7.68 9.70
CA ARG A 122 -10.15 -9.08 9.24
C ARG A 122 -8.88 -9.30 8.43
N ALA A 123 -8.60 -8.42 7.47
CA ALA A 123 -7.44 -8.52 6.60
C ALA A 123 -6.12 -8.42 7.39
N GLU A 124 -6.08 -7.57 8.43
CA GLU A 124 -4.96 -7.49 9.36
C GLU A 124 -4.74 -8.83 10.06
N LYS A 125 -5.80 -9.43 10.61
CA LYS A 125 -5.70 -10.73 11.27
C LYS A 125 -5.30 -11.86 10.32
N GLU A 126 -5.91 -11.91 9.13
CA GLU A 126 -5.59 -12.91 8.10
C GLU A 126 -4.12 -12.80 7.65
N MET A 127 -3.60 -11.57 7.52
CA MET A 127 -2.19 -11.33 7.24
C MET A 127 -1.28 -11.78 8.39
N GLU A 128 -1.64 -11.51 9.64
CA GLU A 128 -0.85 -11.99 10.79
C GLU A 128 -0.79 -13.52 10.86
N ASP A 129 -1.91 -14.19 10.57
CA ASP A 129 -1.98 -15.65 10.56
C ASP A 129 -1.16 -16.21 9.39
N GLU A 130 -1.23 -15.62 8.20
CA GLU A 130 -0.39 -15.99 7.05
C GLU A 130 1.11 -15.80 7.35
N LEU A 131 1.51 -14.71 8.02
CA LEU A 131 2.90 -14.50 8.45
C LEU A 131 3.37 -15.58 9.43
N ARG A 132 2.51 -15.97 10.39
CA ARG A 132 2.82 -17.06 11.36
C ARG A 132 2.99 -18.40 10.63
N ASP A 133 2.11 -18.70 9.69
CA ASP A 133 2.18 -19.93 8.88
C ASP A 133 3.49 -19.98 8.08
N VAL A 134 3.89 -18.87 7.44
CA VAL A 134 5.17 -18.79 6.71
C VAL A 134 6.38 -18.99 7.63
N VAL A 135 6.37 -18.45 8.86
CA VAL A 135 7.44 -18.71 9.85
C VAL A 135 7.51 -20.21 10.20
N MET A 136 6.36 -20.84 10.44
CA MET A 136 6.28 -22.26 10.77
C MET A 136 6.78 -23.13 9.61
N GLU A 137 6.33 -22.86 8.39
CA GLU A 137 6.77 -23.56 7.19
C GLU A 137 8.27 -23.37 6.91
N ALA A 138 8.79 -22.16 7.10
CA ALA A 138 10.21 -21.88 6.96
C ALA A 138 11.04 -22.71 7.96
N ASN A 139 10.59 -22.78 9.22
CA ASN A 139 11.26 -23.61 10.23
C ASN A 139 11.16 -25.12 9.93
N ALA A 140 10.07 -25.57 9.29
CA ALA A 140 9.93 -26.95 8.83
C ALA A 140 10.91 -27.29 7.69
N LEU A 141 11.18 -26.34 6.78
CA LEU A 141 12.13 -26.53 5.67
C LEU A 141 13.60 -26.37 6.09
N ALA A 142 13.88 -25.54 7.10
CA ALA A 142 15.20 -25.34 7.66
C ALA A 142 15.11 -24.81 9.11
N PRO A 143 15.78 -25.45 10.08
CA PRO A 143 15.78 -24.98 11.46
C PRO A 143 16.25 -23.52 11.59
N ASN A 144 15.58 -22.73 12.42
CA ASN A 144 15.84 -21.30 12.67
C ASN A 144 15.63 -20.35 11.47
N TRP A 145 15.21 -20.84 10.30
CA TRP A 145 15.04 -19.98 9.13
C TRP A 145 13.85 -19.02 9.25
N GLY A 146 12.84 -19.37 10.03
CA GLY A 146 11.67 -18.52 10.26
C GLY A 146 11.99 -17.17 10.91
N GLN A 147 13.13 -17.04 11.60
CA GLN A 147 13.56 -15.77 12.20
C GLN A 147 14.15 -14.80 11.16
N SER A 148 14.84 -15.33 10.14
CA SER A 148 15.57 -14.51 9.16
C SER A 148 14.83 -14.35 7.83
N ILE A 149 13.86 -15.23 7.51
CA ILE A 149 13.15 -15.21 6.22
C ILE A 149 12.51 -13.85 5.91
N PHE A 150 11.86 -13.23 6.90
CA PHE A 150 11.22 -11.93 6.71
C PHE A 150 12.20 -10.76 6.65
N GLN A 151 13.38 -10.88 7.27
CA GLN A 151 14.44 -9.89 7.11
C GLN A 151 14.93 -9.91 5.65
N SER A 152 15.23 -11.09 5.12
CA SER A 152 15.63 -11.24 3.72
C SER A 152 14.51 -10.83 2.75
N ALA A 153 13.26 -11.18 3.03
CA ALA A 153 12.13 -10.79 2.20
C ALA A 153 11.94 -9.27 2.15
N ASN A 154 12.11 -8.58 3.28
CA ASN A 154 12.05 -7.12 3.34
C ASN A 154 13.13 -6.44 2.49
N GLU A 155 14.38 -6.93 2.58
CA GLU A 155 15.47 -6.41 1.75
C GLU A 155 15.24 -6.66 0.25
N ILE A 156 14.70 -7.83 -0.12
CA ILE A 156 14.34 -8.14 -1.51
C ILE A 156 13.23 -7.22 -2.01
N ALA A 157 12.18 -7.00 -1.20
CA ALA A 157 11.08 -6.09 -1.53
C ALA A 157 11.59 -4.66 -1.76
N ALA A 158 12.40 -4.13 -0.83
CA ALA A 158 12.99 -2.80 -0.92
C ALA A 158 13.92 -2.67 -2.15
N ASN A 159 14.77 -3.67 -2.40
CA ASN A 159 15.66 -3.66 -3.56
C ASN A 159 14.89 -3.70 -4.89
N THR A 160 13.81 -4.49 -4.96
CA THR A 160 12.98 -4.60 -6.16
C THR A 160 12.32 -3.27 -6.49
N ILE A 161 11.77 -2.58 -5.48
CA ILE A 161 11.17 -1.24 -5.65
C ILE A 161 12.25 -0.23 -6.07
N ALA A 162 13.43 -0.24 -5.44
CA ALA A 162 14.51 0.68 -5.81
C ALA A 162 14.95 0.47 -7.27
N ARG A 163 15.11 -0.79 -7.69
CA ARG A 163 15.46 -1.12 -9.08
C ARG A 163 14.38 -0.71 -10.07
N SER A 164 13.10 -0.94 -9.77
CA SER A 164 12.02 -0.55 -10.67
C SER A 164 11.97 0.97 -10.87
N ARG A 165 12.20 1.75 -9.80
CA ARG A 165 12.30 3.22 -9.89
C ARG A 165 13.50 3.68 -10.71
N LEU A 166 14.66 3.05 -10.53
CA LEU A 166 15.84 3.34 -11.35
C LEU A 166 15.61 3.01 -12.82
N GLU A 167 14.91 1.91 -13.10
CA GLU A 167 14.55 1.50 -14.46
C GLU A 167 13.56 2.49 -15.10
N GLU A 168 12.52 2.91 -14.36
CA GLU A 168 11.58 3.97 -14.77
C GLU A 168 12.32 5.25 -15.16
N VAL A 169 13.27 5.71 -14.32
CA VAL A 169 14.09 6.90 -14.61
C VAL A 169 15.01 6.65 -15.80
N SER A 170 15.63 5.48 -15.92
CA SER A 170 16.50 5.16 -17.05
C SER A 170 15.75 5.19 -18.39
N ASN A 171 14.47 4.82 -18.38
CA ASN A 171 13.61 4.83 -19.56
C ASN A 171 13.21 6.25 -20.00
N THR A 172 13.23 7.26 -19.10
CA THR A 172 12.95 8.65 -19.48
C THR A 172 14.14 9.36 -20.11
N VAL A 173 15.37 8.86 -19.88
CA VAL A 173 16.62 9.49 -20.33
C VAL A 173 16.63 9.77 -21.83
N GLU A 174 16.17 8.83 -22.67
CA GLU A 174 16.20 9.01 -24.12
C GLU A 174 15.22 10.10 -24.58
N GLN A 175 14.04 10.15 -23.97
CA GLN A 175 13.04 11.17 -24.25
C GLN A 175 13.54 12.56 -23.82
N GLU A 176 14.16 12.63 -22.64
CA GLU A 176 14.74 13.86 -22.10
C GLU A 176 15.91 14.36 -22.97
N LYS A 177 16.77 13.46 -23.45
CA LYS A 177 17.84 13.80 -24.40
C LYS A 177 17.28 14.36 -25.70
N ALA A 178 16.30 13.69 -26.30
CA ALA A 178 15.69 14.15 -27.54
C ALA A 178 15.00 15.52 -27.37
N TRP A 179 14.34 15.74 -26.23
CA TRP A 179 13.77 17.03 -25.88
C TRP A 179 14.85 18.11 -25.70
N TRP A 180 15.95 17.78 -25.02
CA TRP A 180 17.05 18.69 -24.74
C TRP A 180 17.81 19.10 -26.01
N GLU A 181 18.03 18.18 -26.96
CA GLU A 181 18.63 18.50 -28.27
C GLU A 181 17.76 19.49 -29.05
N LYS A 182 16.44 19.27 -29.11
CA LYS A 182 15.51 20.21 -29.75
C LYS A 182 15.57 21.58 -29.08
N ARG A 183 15.56 21.62 -27.75
CA ARG A 183 15.62 22.87 -26.99
C ARG A 183 16.95 23.61 -27.22
N ARG A 184 18.08 22.91 -27.26
CA ARG A 184 19.39 23.49 -27.55
C ARG A 184 19.47 24.05 -28.97
N ALA A 185 18.93 23.35 -29.96
CA ALA A 185 18.88 23.84 -31.32
C ALA A 185 18.09 25.16 -31.41
N THR A 186 16.92 25.26 -30.75
CA THR A 186 16.14 26.51 -30.69
C THR A 186 16.92 27.64 -30.01
N ILE A 187 17.61 27.36 -28.90
CA ILE A 187 18.42 28.37 -28.20
C ILE A 187 19.57 28.87 -29.09
N GLN A 188 20.24 27.97 -29.82
CA GLN A 188 21.30 28.35 -30.76
C GLN A 188 20.76 29.23 -31.89
N THR A 189 19.59 28.91 -32.45
CA THR A 189 18.99 29.71 -33.52
C THR A 189 18.56 31.10 -33.02
N ASP A 190 17.96 31.19 -31.83
CA ASP A 190 17.54 32.46 -31.25
C ASP A 190 18.74 33.37 -30.96
N PHE A 191 19.84 32.81 -30.43
CA PHE A 191 21.06 33.56 -30.15
C PHE A 191 21.75 34.10 -31.42
N MET A 192 21.83 33.29 -32.47
CA MET A 192 22.38 33.73 -33.78
C MET A 192 21.55 34.87 -34.37
N LYS A 193 20.22 34.79 -34.24
CA LYS A 193 19.32 35.85 -34.68
C LYS A 193 19.54 37.15 -33.91
N GLU A 194 19.73 37.08 -32.59
CA GLU A 194 20.00 38.25 -31.75
C GLU A 194 21.35 38.90 -32.09
N LEU A 195 22.39 38.12 -32.39
CA LEU A 195 23.66 38.61 -32.88
C LEU A 195 23.52 39.35 -34.21
N ASP A 196 22.83 38.78 -35.20
CA ASP A 196 22.59 39.41 -36.51
C ASP A 196 21.77 40.71 -36.39
N GLU A 197 20.79 40.75 -35.48
CA GLU A 197 20.02 41.98 -35.19
C GLU A 197 20.88 43.03 -34.48
N SER A 198 21.77 42.62 -33.58
CA SER A 198 22.71 43.51 -32.90
C SER A 198 23.76 44.08 -33.86
N GLU A 199 24.32 43.28 -34.79
CA GLU A 199 25.26 43.74 -35.80
C GLU A 199 24.61 44.76 -36.74
N LYS A 200 23.36 44.51 -37.17
CA LYS A 200 22.57 45.47 -37.96
C LYS A 200 22.26 46.76 -37.21
N SER A 201 22.09 46.72 -35.88
CA SER A 201 21.92 47.92 -35.05
C SER A 201 23.22 48.72 -34.88
N SER A 202 24.38 48.05 -34.88
CA SER A 202 25.70 48.67 -34.74
C SER A 202 26.28 49.27 -36.03
N THR A 203 25.71 48.93 -37.20
CA THR A 203 26.08 49.51 -38.51
C THR A 203 25.26 50.74 -38.89
N ALA A 204 24.33 51.20 -38.05
CA ALA A 204 23.65 52.48 -38.21
C ALA A 204 24.52 53.62 -37.64
N PRO A 205 24.72 54.76 -38.36
CA PRO A 205 25.58 55.84 -37.90
C PRO A 205 24.97 56.54 -36.67
N PRO A 206 25.81 57.14 -35.78
CA PRO A 206 25.31 57.86 -34.62
C PRO A 206 24.57 59.13 -35.07
N SER A 207 23.27 59.20 -34.82
CA SER A 207 22.52 60.46 -34.90
C SER A 207 22.88 61.32 -33.69
N VAL A 208 23.72 62.33 -33.93
CA VAL A 208 23.93 63.47 -33.03
C VAL A 208 22.69 64.36 -33.06
N ASP A 209 21.92 64.36 -31.98
CA ASP A 209 21.19 65.54 -31.52
C ASP A 209 21.26 65.55 -29.99
N GLY A 210 21.88 66.59 -29.46
CA GLY A 210 22.16 66.76 -28.05
C GLY A 210 20.98 67.36 -27.29
N ASP A 211 20.84 66.95 -26.03
CA ASP A 211 20.42 67.89 -24.99
C ASP A 211 21.08 67.49 -23.65
N ALA A 212 21.51 68.52 -22.93
CA ALA A 212 22.40 68.43 -21.79
C ALA A 212 21.68 68.18 -20.47
N VAL A 213 22.29 67.32 -19.64
CA VAL A 213 22.38 67.30 -18.18
C VAL A 213 21.24 67.94 -17.35
N LEU A 214 20.61 67.13 -16.49
CA LEU A 214 20.30 67.54 -15.11
C LEU A 214 20.29 66.32 -14.19
N VAL A 215 21.33 66.22 -13.35
CA VAL A 215 21.34 65.43 -12.12
C VAL A 215 20.65 66.27 -11.05
N ASP A 216 19.61 65.73 -10.41
CA ASP A 216 19.38 66.02 -9.00
C ASP A 216 18.98 64.75 -8.25
N SER A 217 19.40 64.74 -7.00
CA SER A 217 19.55 63.64 -6.09
C SER A 217 18.30 63.44 -5.24
N SER A 218 18.24 62.26 -4.63
CA SER A 218 17.57 61.98 -3.34
C SER A 218 16.15 61.41 -3.35
N ALA A 219 16.12 60.18 -2.83
CA ALA A 219 15.18 59.67 -1.84
C ALA A 219 13.80 59.16 -2.28
N ALA A 220 13.58 57.91 -1.86
CA ALA A 220 12.38 57.37 -1.24
C ALA A 220 11.57 56.32 -2.02
N ASN A 221 11.54 55.14 -1.39
CA ASN A 221 10.41 54.23 -1.24
C ASN A 221 9.96 53.37 -2.42
N THR A 222 10.41 52.12 -2.37
CA THR A 222 9.61 50.93 -2.70
C THR A 222 8.19 50.97 -2.12
N PRO A 223 7.17 50.48 -2.87
CA PRO A 223 6.02 49.82 -2.25
C PRO A 223 5.84 48.38 -2.77
N SER A 224 6.17 47.45 -1.86
CA SER A 224 5.31 46.36 -1.38
C SER A 224 4.43 45.56 -2.35
N LYS A 225 4.88 44.32 -2.57
CA LYS A 225 4.14 43.15 -3.05
C LYS A 225 3.01 42.79 -2.06
N LYS A 226 1.75 42.90 -2.52
CA LYS A 226 0.54 42.55 -1.75
C LYS A 226 0.34 41.02 -1.77
N LYS A 227 0.65 40.32 -0.65
CA LYS A 227 0.26 38.92 -0.42
C LYS A 227 -1.02 38.91 0.44
N LYS A 228 -2.15 38.54 -0.17
CA LYS A 228 -3.46 38.45 0.49
C LYS A 228 -3.67 37.02 0.97
N GLY A 229 -3.43 36.76 2.26
CA GLY A 229 -4.00 35.62 2.97
C GLY A 229 -5.35 36.03 3.56
N LYS A 230 -6.39 35.24 3.32
CA LYS A 230 -7.70 35.42 3.96
C LYS A 230 -8.03 34.13 4.70
N LYS A 231 -8.27 34.36 6.00
CA LYS A 231 -9.03 33.60 7.01
C LYS A 231 -9.66 32.29 6.57
#